data_AF-A0A4T0VRA7-F1
#
_entry.id   AF-A0A4T0VRA7-F1
#
_cell.length_a   1.000
_cell.length_b   1.000
_cell.length_c   1.000
_cell.angle_alpha   90.00
_cell.angle_beta   90.00
_cell.angle_gamma   90.00
#
_symmetry.space_group_name_H-M   'P 1'
#
loop_
_entity.id
_entity.type
_entity.pdbx_description
1 polymer ?
#
loop_
_entity_poly.entity_id
_entity_poly.type
_entity_poly.pdbx_seq_one_letter_code
_entity_poly.pdbx_strand_id
1 'polypeptide(L)'
;MSRAVDKLPAPAEARSMKVIGLGPSRTGTLGLWQALKTLGYTPFHISELLPYGFQQMRALQEAIVANDTDKPFGRAEFDKLFAGYDSWAKSIAGSLGAYHQKLAKPPLSIARHFDSFIAELTALFRAMTHRWSGGLEPSDPGFNDALAKSYVEYMESVKSLVPPERLLVLNLEKGFGWEEICGFLQRDVPDEPYPRINAMADFHVAAEMVVSPAIKKTVRILTSTAVAVAGIGFWYWQRRR
;
A
#
# COMPACT_ATOMS: atom_id res chain seq x y z
N MET A 1 -5.83 4.48 25.63
CA MET A 1 -5.67 3.05 25.23
C MET A 1 -4.23 2.83 24.81
N SER A 2 -3.67 1.64 25.01
CA SER A 2 -2.37 1.28 24.41
C SER A 2 -2.47 1.20 22.89
N ARG A 3 -1.43 1.69 22.19
CA ARG A 3 -1.34 1.68 20.73
C ARG A 3 -1.18 0.25 20.22
N ALA A 4 -1.37 0.05 18.92
CA ALA A 4 -1.13 -1.26 18.32
C ALA A 4 0.35 -1.65 18.39
N VAL A 5 1.26 -0.69 18.17
CA VAL A 5 2.70 -0.91 18.29
C VAL A 5 3.13 -1.37 19.70
N ASP A 6 2.47 -0.88 20.75
CA ASP A 6 2.79 -1.20 22.15
C ASP A 6 2.44 -2.66 22.53
N LYS A 7 1.80 -3.42 21.63
CA LYS A 7 1.38 -4.82 21.83
C LYS A 7 2.20 -5.81 21.02
N LEU A 8 3.06 -5.34 20.13
CA LEU A 8 3.94 -6.20 19.35
C LEU A 8 5.09 -6.71 20.24
N PRO A 9 5.56 -7.96 20.04
CA PRO A 9 6.68 -8.49 20.80
C PRO A 9 7.95 -7.68 20.53
N ALA A 10 8.77 -7.48 21.55
CA ALA A 10 10.10 -6.92 21.38
C ALA A 10 10.95 -7.83 20.46
N PRO A 11 11.78 -7.27 19.57
CA PRO A 11 12.65 -8.06 18.72
C PRO A 11 13.67 -8.82 19.57
N ALA A 12 13.89 -10.11 19.27
CA ALA A 12 14.85 -10.96 19.98
C ALA A 12 16.31 -10.47 19.85
N GLU A 13 16.63 -9.80 18.74
CA GLU A 13 17.94 -9.21 18.47
C GLU A 13 17.80 -7.86 17.76
N ALA A 14 18.60 -6.88 18.16
CA ALA A 14 18.74 -5.61 17.44
C ALA A 14 19.72 -5.79 16.26
N ARG A 15 19.22 -5.77 15.03
CA ARG A 15 20.06 -5.84 13.82
C ARG A 15 20.41 -4.44 13.32
N SER A 16 21.70 -4.22 13.03
CA SER A 16 22.13 -2.96 12.39
C SER A 16 21.52 -2.82 10.99
N MET A 17 20.93 -1.66 10.73
CA MET A 17 20.28 -1.33 9.46
C MET A 17 21.34 -1.08 8.38
N LYS A 18 21.28 -1.84 7.28
CA LYS A 18 22.28 -1.80 6.19
C LYS A 18 21.82 -1.04 4.95
N VAL A 19 20.54 -1.14 4.61
CA VAL A 19 19.93 -0.56 3.40
C VAL A 19 18.55 -0.04 3.77
N ILE A 20 18.17 1.13 3.25
CA ILE A 20 16.85 1.74 3.43
C ILE A 20 16.23 1.97 2.06
N GLY A 21 15.07 1.36 1.81
CA GLY A 21 14.27 1.65 0.63
C GLY A 21 13.45 2.93 0.84
N LEU A 22 13.89 4.03 0.26
CA LEU A 22 13.17 5.32 0.25
C LEU A 22 12.30 5.50 -1.01
N GLY A 23 12.00 4.41 -1.73
CA GLY A 23 11.07 4.44 -2.86
C GLY A 23 9.63 4.34 -2.36
N PRO A 24 8.70 5.20 -2.82
CA PRO A 24 7.29 5.09 -2.45
C PRO A 24 6.65 3.82 -3.03
N SER A 25 5.44 3.50 -2.59
CA SER A 25 4.70 2.36 -3.16
C SER A 25 4.64 2.44 -4.69
N ARG A 26 4.63 1.26 -5.33
CA ARG A 26 4.59 1.09 -6.79
C ARG A 26 5.83 1.55 -7.58
N THR A 27 6.94 1.99 -6.96
CA THR A 27 8.21 2.25 -7.66
C THR A 27 9.16 1.03 -7.71
N GLY A 28 8.63 -0.17 -8.00
CA GLY A 28 9.45 -1.39 -8.10
C GLY A 28 9.91 -1.97 -6.76
N THR A 29 9.34 -1.50 -5.64
CA THR A 29 9.72 -1.86 -4.26
C THR A 29 9.70 -3.37 -3.99
N LEU A 30 8.78 -4.14 -4.59
CA LEU A 30 8.73 -5.59 -4.40
C LEU A 30 9.84 -6.32 -5.16
N GLY A 31 10.23 -5.83 -6.35
CA GLY A 31 11.40 -6.33 -7.08
C GLY A 31 12.68 -6.06 -6.30
N LEU A 32 12.86 -4.83 -5.78
CA LEU A 32 14.01 -4.49 -4.92
C LEU A 32 14.05 -5.34 -3.64
N TRP A 33 12.90 -5.62 -3.02
CA TRP A 33 12.82 -6.53 -1.87
C TRP A 33 13.27 -7.96 -2.22
N GLN A 34 12.86 -8.49 -3.39
CA GLN A 34 13.32 -9.81 -3.83
C GLN A 34 14.83 -9.79 -4.14
N ALA A 35 15.30 -8.75 -4.82
CA ALA A 35 16.71 -8.59 -5.15
C ALA A 35 17.60 -8.55 -3.90
N LEU A 36 17.18 -7.81 -2.87
CA LEU A 36 17.86 -7.77 -1.58
C LEU A 36 17.83 -9.14 -0.86
N LYS A 37 16.79 -9.97 -1.03
CA LYS A 37 16.77 -11.35 -0.53
C LYS A 37 17.77 -12.25 -1.27
N THR A 38 17.88 -12.17 -2.60
CA THR A 38 18.93 -12.88 -3.37
C THR A 38 20.32 -12.51 -2.85
N LEU A 39 20.58 -11.22 -2.59
CA LEU A 39 21.85 -10.72 -2.05
C LEU A 39 22.08 -11.03 -0.55
N GLY A 40 21.28 -11.89 0.06
CA GLY A 40 21.46 -12.36 1.44
C GLY A 40 21.06 -11.36 2.53
N TYR A 41 20.34 -10.29 2.20
CA TYR A 41 19.75 -9.39 3.19
C TYR A 41 18.42 -9.95 3.72
N THR A 42 17.96 -9.43 4.86
CA THR A 42 16.62 -9.69 5.39
C THR A 42 15.76 -8.41 5.29
N PRO A 43 15.35 -8.00 4.08
CA PRO A 43 14.51 -6.82 3.87
C PRO A 43 13.07 -7.09 4.32
N PHE A 44 12.37 -6.00 4.62
CA PHE A 44 10.93 -5.99 4.88
C PHE A 44 10.20 -5.29 3.72
N HIS A 45 9.03 -5.80 3.33
CA HIS A 45 8.09 -5.11 2.44
C HIS A 45 6.66 -5.26 2.94
N ILE A 46 5.78 -4.27 2.70
CA ILE A 46 4.41 -4.22 3.23
C ILE A 46 3.56 -5.46 2.88
N SER A 47 3.86 -6.13 1.76
CA SER A 47 3.22 -7.41 1.39
C SER A 47 3.46 -8.53 2.39
N GLU A 48 4.57 -8.50 3.13
CA GLU A 48 4.85 -9.43 4.23
C GLU A 48 4.00 -9.17 5.47
N LEU A 49 3.17 -8.12 5.54
CA LEU A 49 2.18 -7.97 6.60
C LEU A 49 0.87 -8.72 6.34
N LEU A 50 0.54 -8.98 5.07
CA LEU A 50 -0.74 -9.61 4.69
C LEU A 50 -0.98 -10.97 5.40
N PRO A 51 0.03 -11.83 5.61
CA PRO A 51 -0.16 -13.10 6.34
C PRO A 51 -0.17 -12.97 7.88
N TYR A 52 0.40 -11.90 8.46
CA TYR A 52 0.81 -11.88 9.88
C TYR A 52 -0.14 -11.11 10.83
N GLY A 53 -1.26 -10.62 10.31
CA GLY A 53 -2.42 -10.26 11.12
C GLY A 53 -2.64 -8.77 11.38
N PHE A 54 -3.65 -8.50 12.21
CA PHE A 54 -4.30 -7.20 12.31
C PHE A 54 -3.51 -6.15 13.10
N GLN A 55 -2.68 -6.55 14.07
CA GLN A 55 -1.97 -5.60 14.95
C GLN A 55 -0.86 -4.85 14.21
N GLN A 56 -0.16 -5.53 13.30
CA GLN A 56 0.96 -4.98 12.54
C GLN A 56 0.46 -4.00 11.47
N MET A 57 -0.67 -4.29 10.79
CA MET A 57 -1.31 -3.34 9.87
C MET A 57 -1.73 -2.06 10.59
N ARG A 58 -2.28 -2.18 11.80
CA ARG A 58 -2.70 -1.05 12.63
C ARG A 58 -1.51 -0.23 13.16
N ALA A 59 -0.43 -0.87 13.58
CA ALA A 59 0.80 -0.20 13.98
C ALA A 59 1.44 0.59 12.81
N LEU A 60 1.36 0.05 11.59
CA LEU A 60 1.78 0.76 10.38
C LEU A 60 0.88 1.97 10.08
N GLN A 61 -0.44 1.84 10.25
CA GLN A 61 -1.37 2.96 10.12
C GLN A 61 -1.05 4.10 11.10
N GLU A 62 -0.77 3.77 12.36
CA GLU A 62 -0.39 4.74 13.42
C GLU A 62 0.87 5.54 13.03
N ALA A 63 1.84 4.92 12.35
CA ALA A 63 3.08 5.57 11.92
C ALA A 63 2.93 6.52 10.71
N ILE A 64 1.96 6.27 9.82
CA ILE A 64 1.81 6.99 8.54
C ILE A 64 1.32 8.44 8.72
N VAL A 65 0.50 8.70 9.75
CA VAL A 65 -0.35 9.91 9.86
C VAL A 65 0.21 11.02 10.76
N ALA A 66 1.53 11.10 10.93
CA ALA A 66 2.12 11.77 12.09
C ALA A 66 2.56 13.25 11.93
N ASN A 67 2.71 13.83 10.71
CA ASN A 67 3.64 14.97 10.55
C ASN A 67 3.50 15.84 9.25
N ASP A 68 2.51 16.75 9.11
CA ASP A 68 2.30 17.56 7.87
C ASP A 68 2.07 19.08 8.10
N THR A 69 2.98 19.95 7.57
CA THR A 69 2.90 21.45 7.35
C THR A 69 4.33 22.03 7.09
N ASP A 70 4.60 23.21 6.49
CA ASP A 70 3.93 24.04 5.46
C ASP A 70 4.87 25.18 4.92
N LYS A 71 5.07 25.29 3.58
CA LYS A 71 5.34 26.50 2.74
C LYS A 71 5.66 26.09 1.28
N PRO A 72 5.35 26.89 0.23
CA PRO A 72 5.20 26.36 -1.14
C PRO A 72 6.31 26.69 -2.15
N PHE A 73 6.52 25.76 -3.10
CA PHE A 73 7.30 25.91 -4.34
C PHE A 73 6.39 26.31 -5.54
N GLY A 74 6.94 26.98 -6.55
CA GLY A 74 6.18 27.65 -7.62
C GLY A 74 5.71 26.76 -8.77
N ARG A 75 4.60 27.14 -9.42
CA ARG A 75 4.02 26.41 -10.56
C ARG A 75 4.86 26.51 -11.85
N ALA A 76 5.64 27.58 -12.00
CA ALA A 76 6.46 27.82 -13.19
C ALA A 76 7.73 26.94 -13.23
N GLU A 77 8.30 26.65 -12.06
CA GLU A 77 9.39 25.69 -11.89
C GLU A 77 8.88 24.24 -12.04
N PHE A 78 7.69 23.97 -11.49
CA PHE A 78 6.98 22.68 -11.55
C PHE A 78 6.67 22.25 -12.99
N ASP A 79 6.02 23.11 -13.80
CA ASP A 79 5.66 22.81 -15.19
C ASP A 79 6.90 22.55 -16.08
N LYS A 80 8.10 22.97 -15.64
CA LYS A 80 9.38 22.86 -16.38
C LYS A 80 10.17 21.59 -16.09
N LEU A 81 9.87 20.89 -14.99
CA LEU A 81 10.64 19.72 -14.52
C LEU A 81 9.91 18.38 -14.73
N PHE A 82 8.58 18.37 -14.86
CA PHE A 82 7.76 17.14 -14.80
C PHE A 82 6.97 16.79 -16.07
N ALA A 83 7.32 17.40 -17.21
CA ALA A 83 6.78 17.03 -18.53
C ALA A 83 7.20 15.59 -18.94
N GLY A 84 6.48 14.58 -18.42
CA GLY A 84 6.68 13.16 -18.72
C GLY A 84 6.11 12.18 -17.68
N TYR A 85 5.86 12.61 -16.42
CA TYR A 85 5.50 11.68 -15.34
C TYR A 85 4.00 11.40 -15.23
N ASP A 86 3.56 10.43 -16.03
CA ASP A 86 2.19 9.90 -16.00
C ASP A 86 2.11 8.53 -15.26
N SER A 87 3.25 7.85 -15.09
CA SER A 87 3.34 6.44 -14.70
C SER A 87 3.04 6.19 -13.21
N TRP A 88 3.68 6.91 -12.29
CA TRP A 88 3.54 6.66 -10.85
C TRP A 88 2.17 7.05 -10.31
N ALA A 89 1.65 8.22 -10.68
CA ALA A 89 0.33 8.68 -10.21
C ALA A 89 -0.78 7.74 -10.72
N LYS A 90 -0.77 7.35 -12.00
CA LYS A 90 -1.67 6.32 -12.54
C LYS A 90 -1.50 4.96 -11.87
N SER A 91 -0.27 4.56 -11.52
CA SER A 91 0.01 3.30 -10.83
C SER A 91 -0.53 3.27 -9.39
N ILE A 92 -0.36 4.36 -8.62
CA ILE A 92 -0.95 4.50 -7.27
C ILE A 92 -2.48 4.59 -7.34
N ALA A 93 -3.02 5.43 -8.21
CA ALA A 93 -4.46 5.58 -8.39
C ALA A 93 -5.11 4.25 -8.83
N GLY A 94 -4.50 3.54 -9.79
CA GLY A 94 -4.97 2.24 -10.28
C GLY A 94 -4.79 1.08 -9.28
N SER A 95 -3.94 1.21 -8.25
CA SER A 95 -3.72 0.18 -7.24
C SER A 95 -4.38 0.54 -5.91
N LEU A 96 -3.74 1.39 -5.11
CA LEU A 96 -4.20 1.79 -3.79
C LEU A 96 -5.51 2.58 -3.87
N GLY A 97 -5.61 3.55 -4.79
CA GLY A 97 -6.82 4.36 -4.98
C GLY A 97 -8.03 3.51 -5.39
N ALA A 98 -7.85 2.64 -6.40
CA ALA A 98 -8.89 1.74 -6.88
C ALA A 98 -9.36 0.76 -5.80
N TYR A 99 -8.44 0.18 -5.01
CA TYR A 99 -8.81 -0.72 -3.92
C TYR A 99 -9.42 0.00 -2.72
N HIS A 100 -8.96 1.21 -2.39
CA HIS A 100 -9.62 2.05 -1.39
C HIS A 100 -11.08 2.34 -1.79
N GLN A 101 -11.31 2.75 -3.05
CA GLN A 101 -12.65 2.98 -3.58
C GLN A 101 -13.50 1.69 -3.62
N LYS A 102 -12.90 0.53 -3.90
CA LYS A 102 -13.59 -0.78 -3.91
C LYS A 102 -13.98 -1.23 -2.49
N LEU A 103 -13.11 -1.05 -1.50
CA LEU A 103 -13.38 -1.36 -0.09
C LEU A 103 -14.46 -0.46 0.51
N ALA A 104 -14.63 0.76 0.00
CA ALA A 104 -15.69 1.68 0.37
C ALA A 104 -17.10 1.30 -0.16
N LYS A 105 -17.22 0.31 -1.07
CA LYS A 105 -18.49 -0.10 -1.69
C LYS A 105 -19.01 -1.45 -1.16
N PRO A 106 -20.33 -1.71 -1.15
CA PRO A 106 -20.87 -3.02 -0.79
C PRO A 106 -20.41 -4.13 -1.76
N PRO A 107 -20.25 -5.38 -1.30
CA PRO A 107 -20.47 -5.86 0.07
C PRO A 107 -19.27 -5.61 1.01
N LEU A 108 -18.11 -5.14 0.52
CA LEU A 108 -16.91 -4.98 1.34
C LEU A 108 -17.04 -3.92 2.44
N SER A 109 -17.74 -2.82 2.14
CA SER A 109 -18.06 -1.78 3.13
C SER A 109 -19.00 -2.24 4.25
N ILE A 110 -19.71 -3.37 4.04
CA ILE A 110 -20.49 -4.07 5.06
C ILE A 110 -19.59 -5.10 5.78
N ALA A 111 -18.78 -5.84 5.02
CA ALA A 111 -17.88 -6.88 5.53
C ALA A 111 -16.96 -6.37 6.66
N ARG A 112 -16.41 -5.15 6.53
CA ARG A 112 -15.57 -4.51 7.56
C ARG A 112 -16.21 -4.40 8.96
N HIS A 113 -17.54 -4.45 9.07
CA HIS A 113 -18.22 -4.41 10.38
C HIS A 113 -18.28 -5.78 11.08
N PHE A 114 -17.97 -6.87 10.37
CA PHE A 114 -18.03 -8.26 10.85
C PHE A 114 -16.72 -9.04 10.57
N ASP A 115 -15.73 -8.37 9.99
CA ASP A 115 -14.45 -8.95 9.60
C ASP A 115 -13.32 -7.94 9.87
N SER A 116 -12.58 -8.19 10.95
CA SER A 116 -11.53 -7.31 11.46
C SER A 116 -10.34 -7.18 10.51
N PHE A 117 -10.06 -8.22 9.70
CA PHE A 117 -9.03 -8.15 8.66
C PHE A 117 -9.43 -7.13 7.58
N ILE A 118 -10.68 -7.19 7.08
CA ILE A 118 -11.17 -6.20 6.10
C ILE A 118 -11.24 -4.79 6.71
N ALA A 119 -11.57 -4.64 8.00
CA ALA A 119 -11.57 -3.36 8.69
C ALA A 119 -10.18 -2.69 8.69
N GLU A 120 -9.16 -3.40 9.17
CA GLU A 120 -7.79 -2.87 9.26
C GLU A 120 -7.15 -2.72 7.87
N LEU A 121 -7.44 -3.62 6.91
CA LEU A 121 -7.02 -3.46 5.51
C LEU A 121 -7.61 -2.19 4.87
N THR A 122 -8.89 -1.90 5.13
CA THR A 122 -9.55 -0.66 4.66
C THR A 122 -8.92 0.57 5.31
N ALA A 123 -8.64 0.53 6.60
CA ALA A 123 -8.00 1.64 7.32
C ALA A 123 -6.57 1.90 6.80
N LEU A 124 -5.78 0.85 6.58
CA LEU A 124 -4.43 0.93 6.03
C LEU A 124 -4.42 1.51 4.61
N PHE A 125 -5.30 1.02 3.72
CA PHE A 125 -5.38 1.51 2.33
C PHE A 125 -5.84 2.97 2.26
N ARG A 126 -6.79 3.38 3.12
CA ARG A 126 -7.20 4.77 3.27
C ARG A 126 -6.04 5.65 3.76
N ALA A 127 -5.36 5.26 4.82
CA ALA A 127 -4.23 6.02 5.38
C ALA A 127 -3.08 6.19 4.36
N MET A 128 -2.72 5.12 3.63
CA MET A 128 -1.74 5.22 2.55
C MET A 128 -2.21 6.16 1.43
N THR A 129 -3.46 6.04 0.99
CA THR A 129 -4.02 6.90 -0.07
C THR A 129 -3.99 8.36 0.35
N HIS A 130 -4.57 8.68 1.52
CA HIS A 130 -4.64 10.02 2.08
C HIS A 130 -3.28 10.67 2.30
N ARG A 131 -2.27 9.89 2.71
CA ARG A 131 -0.89 10.40 2.91
C ARG A 131 -0.25 10.95 1.63
N TRP A 132 -0.60 10.39 0.47
CA TRP A 132 -0.12 10.82 -0.84
C TRP A 132 -1.08 11.78 -1.55
N SER A 133 -2.37 11.80 -1.20
CA SER A 133 -3.38 12.65 -1.84
C SER A 133 -3.71 13.92 -1.05
N GLY A 134 -3.00 14.21 0.05
CA GLY A 134 -3.33 15.32 0.94
C GLY A 134 -4.70 15.17 1.63
N GLY A 135 -5.15 13.94 1.84
CA GLY A 135 -6.46 13.62 2.42
C GLY A 135 -7.62 13.49 1.43
N LEU A 136 -7.41 13.74 0.12
CA LEU A 136 -8.45 13.59 -0.90
C LEU A 136 -8.88 12.12 -1.07
N GLU A 137 -10.18 11.91 -1.29
CA GLU A 137 -10.74 10.61 -1.67
C GLU A 137 -10.50 10.33 -3.18
N PRO A 138 -10.41 9.06 -3.61
CA PRO A 138 -10.17 8.71 -5.03
C PRO A 138 -11.23 9.19 -6.04
N SER A 139 -12.39 9.67 -5.55
CA SER A 139 -13.46 10.27 -6.34
C SER A 139 -13.34 11.78 -6.52
N ASP A 140 -12.47 12.44 -5.75
CA ASP A 140 -12.46 13.89 -5.66
C ASP A 140 -11.71 14.52 -6.85
N PRO A 141 -12.17 15.69 -7.36
CA PRO A 141 -11.41 16.45 -8.35
C PRO A 141 -10.00 16.77 -7.85
N GLY A 142 -9.00 16.63 -8.72
CA GLY A 142 -7.60 16.89 -8.39
C GLY A 142 -6.88 15.78 -7.61
N PHE A 143 -7.53 14.63 -7.32
CA PHE A 143 -6.90 13.50 -6.63
C PHE A 143 -5.56 13.06 -7.27
N ASN A 144 -5.52 12.92 -8.60
CA ASN A 144 -4.29 12.53 -9.31
C ASN A 144 -3.20 13.63 -9.28
N ASP A 145 -3.60 14.89 -9.30
CA ASP A 145 -2.68 16.03 -9.24
C ASP A 145 -2.02 16.13 -7.86
N ALA A 146 -2.80 15.89 -6.79
CA ALA A 146 -2.31 15.82 -5.42
C ALA A 146 -1.31 14.66 -5.24
N LEU A 147 -1.61 13.47 -5.78
CA LEU A 147 -0.66 12.36 -5.83
C LEU A 147 0.67 12.79 -6.50
N ALA A 148 0.59 13.29 -7.74
CA ALA A 148 1.76 13.67 -8.53
C ALA A 148 2.63 14.71 -7.80
N LYS A 149 1.99 15.72 -7.19
CA LYS A 149 2.65 16.73 -6.36
C LYS A 149 3.40 16.10 -5.18
N SER A 150 2.74 15.27 -4.36
CA SER A 150 3.37 14.68 -3.18
C SER A 150 4.54 13.74 -3.50
N TYR A 151 4.52 13.07 -4.67
CA TYR A 151 5.67 12.31 -5.15
C TYR A 151 6.89 13.18 -5.42
N VAL A 152 6.69 14.31 -6.11
CA VAL A 152 7.76 15.28 -6.42
C VAL A 152 8.39 15.80 -5.13
N GLU A 153 7.57 16.37 -4.24
CA GLU A 153 8.01 16.94 -2.96
C GLU A 153 8.77 15.91 -2.11
N TYR A 154 8.29 14.67 -2.08
CA TYR A 154 8.96 13.58 -1.37
C TYR A 154 10.32 13.22 -1.99
N MET A 155 10.38 13.02 -3.31
CA MET A 155 11.63 12.64 -4.00
C MET A 155 12.69 13.74 -3.95
N GLU A 156 12.29 15.02 -3.92
CA GLU A 156 13.17 16.16 -3.69
C GLU A 156 13.67 16.18 -2.24
N SER A 157 12.79 15.94 -1.25
CA SER A 157 13.19 15.86 0.16
C SER A 157 14.22 14.74 0.41
N VAL A 158 14.05 13.57 -0.23
CA VAL A 158 15.01 12.45 -0.12
C VAL A 158 16.39 12.85 -0.68
N LYS A 159 16.44 13.51 -1.84
CA LYS A 159 17.70 13.95 -2.46
C LYS A 159 18.40 15.08 -1.70
N SER A 160 17.67 15.91 -0.96
CA SER A 160 18.26 16.99 -0.16
C SER A 160 18.71 16.54 1.23
N LEU A 161 18.05 15.52 1.81
CA LEU A 161 18.33 15.02 3.16
C LEU A 161 19.34 13.87 3.21
N VAL A 162 19.48 13.08 2.13
CA VAL A 162 20.42 11.95 2.08
C VAL A 162 21.69 12.36 1.32
N PRO A 163 22.89 12.20 1.91
CA PRO A 163 24.15 12.49 1.21
C PRO A 163 24.27 11.70 -0.10
N PRO A 164 24.69 12.31 -1.22
CA PRO A 164 24.71 11.65 -2.54
C PRO A 164 25.50 10.34 -2.58
N GLU A 165 26.61 10.26 -1.86
CA GLU A 165 27.45 9.06 -1.74
C GLU A 165 26.77 7.90 -0.98
N ARG A 166 25.62 8.17 -0.33
CA ARG A 166 24.76 7.19 0.36
C ARG A 166 23.40 7.01 -0.32
N LEU A 167 23.20 7.57 -1.52
CA LEU A 167 21.93 7.57 -2.24
C LEU A 167 22.06 6.96 -3.65
N LEU A 168 21.49 5.76 -3.83
CA LEU A 168 21.25 5.20 -5.16
C LEU A 168 19.85 5.59 -5.66
N VAL A 169 19.77 6.29 -6.79
CA VAL A 169 18.50 6.64 -7.44
C VAL A 169 18.25 5.70 -8.62
N LEU A 170 17.35 4.74 -8.44
CA LEU A 170 16.93 3.80 -9.48
C LEU A 170 15.74 4.37 -10.28
N ASN A 171 15.84 4.40 -11.60
CA ASN A 171 14.77 4.91 -12.47
C ASN A 171 14.13 3.75 -13.25
N LEU A 172 12.85 3.45 -12.96
CA LEU A 172 12.12 2.36 -13.62
C LEU A 172 11.95 2.53 -15.13
N GLU A 173 11.74 3.75 -15.60
CA GLU A 173 11.41 4.04 -17.00
C GLU A 173 12.64 3.96 -17.91
N LYS A 174 13.81 4.34 -17.38
CA LYS A 174 15.11 4.13 -18.02
C LYS A 174 15.60 2.69 -17.90
N GLY A 175 15.00 1.91 -17.00
CA GLY A 175 15.47 0.61 -16.59
C GLY A 175 16.62 0.68 -15.59
N PHE A 176 16.80 -0.42 -14.87
CA PHE A 176 17.96 -0.75 -14.05
C PHE A 176 18.00 -2.27 -13.85
N GLY A 177 19.08 -2.78 -13.27
CA GLY A 177 19.25 -4.20 -12.95
C GLY A 177 20.20 -4.43 -11.79
N TRP A 178 20.97 -5.52 -11.87
CA TRP A 178 21.94 -5.89 -10.84
C TRP A 178 23.14 -4.97 -10.80
N GLU A 179 23.60 -4.45 -11.94
CA GLU A 179 24.85 -3.67 -12.01
C GLU A 179 24.80 -2.42 -11.11
N GLU A 180 23.71 -1.65 -11.14
CA GLU A 180 23.56 -0.45 -10.32
C GLU A 180 23.43 -0.78 -8.82
N ILE A 181 22.67 -1.82 -8.49
CA ILE A 181 22.40 -2.22 -7.10
C ILE A 181 23.63 -2.89 -6.47
N CYS A 182 24.23 -3.86 -7.16
CA CYS A 182 25.42 -4.56 -6.68
C CYS A 182 26.64 -3.65 -6.66
N GLY A 183 26.80 -2.74 -7.64
CA GLY A 183 27.85 -1.72 -7.63
C GLY A 183 27.75 -0.78 -6.41
N PHE A 184 26.54 -0.29 -6.10
CA PHE A 184 26.32 0.54 -4.91
C PHE A 184 26.47 -0.21 -3.59
N LEU A 185 25.98 -1.45 -3.51
CA LEU A 185 26.05 -2.29 -2.30
C LEU A 185 27.40 -3.02 -2.12
N GLN A 186 28.32 -2.88 -3.08
CA GLN A 186 29.61 -3.57 -3.14
C GLN A 186 29.44 -5.10 -3.03
N ARG A 187 28.65 -5.65 -3.96
CA ARG A 187 28.34 -7.07 -4.09
C ARG A 187 28.64 -7.58 -5.48
N ASP A 188 28.81 -8.89 -5.59
CA ASP A 188 28.86 -9.57 -6.88
C ASP A 188 27.48 -9.54 -7.55
N VAL A 189 27.47 -9.56 -8.89
CA VAL A 189 26.24 -9.66 -9.68
C VAL A 189 25.79 -11.14 -9.70
N PRO A 190 24.55 -11.46 -9.27
CA PRO A 190 24.02 -12.82 -9.35
C PRO A 190 23.85 -13.31 -10.80
N ASP A 191 24.05 -14.61 -11.03
CA ASP A 191 23.75 -15.29 -12.30
C ASP A 191 22.24 -15.64 -12.42
N GLU A 192 21.39 -14.64 -12.21
CA GLU A 192 19.94 -14.72 -12.40
C GLU A 192 19.39 -13.39 -12.95
N PRO A 193 18.29 -13.38 -13.71
CA PRO A 193 17.70 -12.13 -14.20
C PRO A 193 17.14 -11.28 -13.05
N TYR A 194 17.34 -9.96 -13.12
CA TYR A 194 16.84 -9.04 -12.09
C TYR A 194 15.31 -9.16 -11.90
N PRO A 195 14.78 -9.31 -10.68
CA PRO A 195 13.37 -9.59 -10.42
C PRO A 195 12.44 -8.43 -10.81
N ARG A 196 11.69 -8.62 -11.90
CA ARG A 196 10.64 -7.71 -12.38
C ARG A 196 9.26 -8.29 -12.08
N ILE A 197 8.80 -8.09 -10.85
CA ILE A 197 7.52 -8.59 -10.33
C ILE A 197 6.60 -7.45 -9.88
N ASN A 198 5.32 -7.77 -9.59
CA ASN A 198 4.29 -6.83 -9.12
C ASN A 198 3.74 -5.90 -10.22
N ALA A 199 3.51 -6.42 -11.43
CA ALA A 199 2.78 -5.70 -12.46
C ALA A 199 1.36 -5.35 -11.95
N MET A 200 0.72 -4.35 -12.56
CA MET A 200 -0.60 -3.89 -12.12
C MET A 200 -1.64 -5.02 -12.17
N ALA A 201 -1.59 -5.87 -13.20
CA ALA A 201 -2.45 -7.06 -13.32
C ALA A 201 -2.25 -8.04 -12.14
N ASP A 202 -1.00 -8.38 -11.82
CA ASP A 202 -0.65 -9.26 -10.70
C ASP A 202 -1.19 -8.72 -9.36
N PHE A 203 -1.07 -7.40 -9.15
CA PHE A 203 -1.59 -6.74 -7.96
C PHE A 203 -3.12 -6.87 -7.87
N HIS A 204 -3.85 -6.67 -8.97
CA HIS A 204 -5.29 -6.89 -8.98
C HIS A 204 -5.65 -8.34 -8.66
N VAL A 205 -4.97 -9.33 -9.25
CA VAL A 205 -5.21 -10.75 -8.97
C VAL A 205 -4.94 -11.08 -7.50
N ALA A 206 -3.78 -10.68 -6.96
CA ALA A 206 -3.41 -10.95 -5.57
C ALA A 206 -4.41 -10.32 -4.60
N ALA A 207 -4.82 -9.07 -4.83
CA ALA A 207 -5.77 -8.39 -3.96
C ALA A 207 -7.22 -8.91 -4.11
N GLU A 208 -7.64 -9.43 -5.28
CA GLU A 208 -8.88 -10.21 -5.41
C GLU A 208 -8.84 -11.50 -4.58
N MET A 209 -7.72 -12.24 -4.63
CA MET A 209 -7.53 -13.46 -3.83
C MET A 209 -7.64 -13.17 -2.33
N VAL A 210 -7.10 -12.04 -1.87
CA VAL A 210 -7.17 -11.58 -0.47
C VAL A 210 -8.60 -11.21 -0.04
N VAL A 211 -9.39 -10.50 -0.86
CA VAL A 211 -10.72 -10.01 -0.44
C VAL A 211 -11.87 -10.97 -0.74
N SER A 212 -11.73 -11.87 -1.72
CA SER A 212 -12.82 -12.77 -2.15
C SER A 212 -13.37 -13.71 -1.05
N PRO A 213 -12.60 -14.20 -0.05
CA PRO A 213 -13.16 -15.00 1.05
C PRO A 213 -14.13 -14.18 1.91
N ALA A 214 -13.81 -12.91 2.19
CA ALA A 214 -14.66 -12.03 2.98
C ALA A 214 -15.94 -11.62 2.22
N ILE A 215 -15.86 -11.46 0.89
CA ILE A 215 -17.04 -11.28 0.03
C ILE A 215 -17.97 -12.50 0.15
N LYS A 216 -17.44 -13.71 -0.05
CA LYS A 216 -18.21 -14.98 0.05
C LYS A 216 -18.85 -15.14 1.44
N LYS A 217 -18.10 -14.88 2.51
CA LYS A 217 -18.58 -14.88 3.91
C LYS A 217 -19.73 -13.89 4.12
N THR A 218 -19.57 -12.65 3.64
CA THR A 218 -20.58 -11.58 3.82
C THR A 218 -21.85 -11.86 3.04
N VAL A 219 -21.74 -12.29 1.78
CA VAL A 219 -22.89 -12.71 0.97
C VAL A 219 -23.63 -13.86 1.65
N ARG A 220 -22.93 -14.88 2.16
CA ARG A 220 -23.57 -16.00 2.89
C ARG A 220 -24.31 -15.55 4.15
N ILE A 221 -23.75 -14.61 4.91
CA ILE A 221 -24.41 -14.04 6.10
C ILE A 221 -25.68 -13.31 5.67
N LEU A 222 -25.60 -12.37 4.72
CA LEU A 222 -26.75 -11.59 4.27
C LEU A 222 -27.87 -12.48 3.70
N THR A 223 -27.56 -13.48 2.87
CA THR A 223 -28.58 -14.38 2.31
C THR A 223 -29.19 -15.27 3.38
N SER A 224 -28.39 -15.84 4.30
CA SER A 224 -28.91 -16.65 5.41
C SER A 224 -29.82 -15.85 6.36
N THR A 225 -29.46 -14.62 6.71
CA THR A 225 -30.28 -13.72 7.52
C THR A 225 -31.58 -13.34 6.79
N ALA A 226 -31.52 -13.01 5.51
CA ALA A 226 -32.72 -12.69 4.72
C ALA A 226 -33.68 -13.89 4.64
N VAL A 227 -33.16 -15.10 4.40
CA VAL A 227 -33.96 -16.35 4.39
C VAL A 227 -34.57 -16.62 5.77
N ALA A 228 -33.83 -16.44 6.86
CA ALA A 228 -34.35 -16.64 8.21
C ALA A 228 -35.47 -15.64 8.55
N VAL A 229 -35.28 -14.35 8.24
CA VAL A 229 -36.30 -13.30 8.44
C VAL A 229 -37.56 -13.58 7.61
N ALA A 230 -37.40 -13.96 6.33
CA ALA A 230 -38.52 -14.33 5.47
C ALA A 230 -39.28 -15.56 6.00
N GLY A 231 -38.57 -16.58 6.47
CA GLY A 231 -39.15 -17.78 7.07
C GLY A 231 -39.95 -17.49 8.34
N ILE A 232 -39.40 -16.66 9.24
CA ILE A 232 -40.10 -16.21 10.46
C ILE A 232 -41.35 -15.39 10.10
N GLY A 233 -41.24 -14.46 9.14
CA GLY A 233 -42.38 -13.66 8.67
C GLY A 233 -43.48 -14.51 8.05
N PHE A 234 -43.13 -15.51 7.24
CA PHE A 234 -44.07 -16.45 6.62
C PHE A 234 -44.77 -17.33 7.67
N TRP A 235 -44.02 -17.90 8.62
CA TRP A 235 -44.57 -18.68 9.74
C TRP A 235 -45.52 -17.84 10.61
N TYR A 236 -45.15 -16.58 10.88
CA TYR A 236 -45.98 -15.66 11.65
C TYR A 236 -47.28 -15.32 10.92
N TRP A 237 -47.21 -15.09 9.61
CA TRP A 237 -48.38 -14.87 8.75
C TRP A 237 -49.30 -16.09 8.69
N GLN A 238 -48.74 -17.31 8.61
CA GLN A 238 -49.52 -18.55 8.68
C GLN A 238 -50.24 -18.71 10.04
N ARG A 239 -49.62 -18.28 11.15
CA ARG A 239 -50.22 -18.34 12.51
C ARG A 239 -51.22 -17.21 12.83
N ARG A 240 -51.38 -16.23 11.94
CA ARG A 240 -52.40 -15.16 12.04
C ARG A 240 -53.65 -15.43 11.21
N ARG A 241 -53.71 -16.57 10.50
CA ARG A 241 -54.88 -17.09 9.79
C ARG A 241 -55.53 -18.21 10.60
#